data_AF-A0A6N9SJN1-F1
#
_entry.id   AF-A0A6N9SJN1-F1
#
_cell.length_a   1.000
_cell.length_b   1.000
_cell.length_c   1.000
_cell.angle_alpha   90.00
_cell.angle_beta   90.00
_cell.angle_gamma   90.00
#
_symmetry.space_group_name_H-M   'P 1'
#
loop_
_entity.id
_entity.type
_entity.pdbx_description
1 polymer ?
#
loop_
_entity_poly.entity_id
_entity_poly.type
_entity_poly.pdbx_seq_one_letter_code
_entity_poly.pdbx_strand_id
1 'polypeptide(L)'
;MARSDTLRGMDDNLLGGFTPARFLQKHWHKSPLLVRQALPDFLGLLTPPEIKRLAQRPEVQSRLVVRHGQRWELRHGPFRPIDFKTLPDKNWTILIQELNHWLPEGEGLLRQFDFLPHARLDDLMVSYAVPGGGVGPHFDSYDVFLLQGFGTRRWSIAETDDLELLPDTDLKLLQRFSAEAEWDLEAGDMLYLPPHCAHDGIAVSECFTYSIGFRAPNYQEWVEAFLDYLRDQLQVEGRYADPDLKLTSHPGKIPGALVKQVTALLRRELRWSEADVADCVGRYLSEPKPHVFFDTPEQDMPLEDFREQVLQRGLRLDARSQLLFRGGHFYFNGERHAFPESGRALLKQLADQREITATELSGEVLQVFLEAYHAGWVKFS
;
A
#
# COMPACT_ATOMS: atom_id res chain seq x y z
N MET A 1 21.90 -21.37 6.05
CA MET A 1 21.08 -22.59 6.17
C MET A 1 20.33 -22.55 7.48
N ALA A 2 19.03 -22.83 7.43
CA ALA A 2 18.00 -22.82 8.48
C ALA A 2 17.54 -21.45 9.03
N ARG A 3 16.76 -20.68 8.23
CA ARG A 3 15.76 -19.69 8.72
C ARG A 3 14.65 -19.44 7.68
N SER A 4 13.91 -20.48 7.26
CA SER A 4 12.84 -20.30 6.26
C SER A 4 11.54 -21.07 6.51
N ASP A 5 11.43 -21.91 7.55
CA ASP A 5 10.30 -22.85 7.66
C ASP A 5 9.46 -22.70 8.94
N THR A 6 9.17 -21.48 9.41
CA THR A 6 8.40 -21.32 10.68
C THR A 6 7.21 -20.36 10.64
N LEU A 7 6.65 -20.01 9.48
CA LEU A 7 5.53 -19.04 9.43
C LEU A 7 4.35 -19.50 8.55
N ARG A 8 3.96 -20.78 8.60
CA ARG A 8 2.69 -21.25 8.02
C ARG A 8 1.78 -21.83 9.10
N GLY A 9 1.03 -20.91 9.68
CA GLY A 9 0.03 -21.11 10.72
C GLY A 9 -0.12 -19.74 11.36
N MET A 10 -1.18 -19.01 11.01
CA MET A 10 -1.47 -17.74 11.67
C MET A 10 -1.62 -18.06 13.15
N ASP A 11 -0.66 -17.63 13.96
CA ASP A 11 -0.65 -17.90 15.39
C ASP A 11 -1.93 -17.26 15.96
N ASP A 12 -2.77 -18.01 16.67
CA ASP A 12 -4.04 -17.51 17.24
C ASP A 12 -3.81 -16.25 18.11
N ASN A 13 -2.56 -16.05 18.52
CA ASN A 13 -2.08 -14.92 19.29
C ASN A 13 -1.91 -13.61 18.48
N LEU A 14 -1.75 -13.65 17.15
CA LEU A 14 -1.55 -12.45 16.32
C LEU A 14 -2.67 -11.43 16.52
N LEU A 15 -3.90 -11.91 16.70
CA LEU A 15 -5.07 -11.08 16.94
C LEU A 15 -5.56 -11.20 18.39
N GLY A 16 -4.68 -11.52 19.35
CA GLY A 16 -5.02 -11.56 20.78
C GLY A 16 -6.09 -12.60 21.14
N GLY A 17 -6.07 -13.76 20.50
CA GLY A 17 -7.06 -14.83 20.69
C GLY A 17 -8.36 -14.63 19.93
N PHE A 18 -8.48 -13.56 19.11
CA PHE A 18 -9.57 -13.45 18.14
C PHE A 18 -9.27 -14.27 16.90
N THR A 19 -10.26 -15.02 16.41
CA THR A 19 -10.22 -15.51 15.03
C THR A 19 -10.32 -14.32 14.07
N PRO A 20 -9.81 -14.41 12.83
CA PRO A 20 -9.94 -13.35 11.84
C PRO A 20 -11.39 -12.86 11.67
N ALA A 21 -12.36 -13.77 11.58
CA ALA A 21 -13.78 -13.42 11.47
C ALA A 21 -14.29 -12.60 12.67
N ARG A 22 -13.87 -12.92 13.89
CA ARG A 22 -14.26 -12.16 15.10
C ARG A 22 -13.57 -10.80 15.16
N PHE A 23 -12.30 -10.73 14.75
CA PHE A 23 -11.59 -9.46 14.63
C PHE A 23 -12.28 -8.53 13.62
N LEU A 24 -12.62 -9.03 12.42
CA LEU A 24 -13.34 -8.26 11.41
C LEU A 24 -14.71 -7.78 11.90
N GLN A 25 -15.41 -8.63 12.66
CA GLN A 25 -16.71 -8.29 13.22
C GLN A 25 -16.60 -7.19 14.29
N LYS A 26 -15.60 -7.23 15.16
CA LYS A 26 -15.52 -6.37 16.34
C LYS A 26 -14.65 -5.13 16.19
N HIS A 27 -13.48 -5.26 15.55
CA HIS A 27 -12.43 -4.25 15.60
C HIS A 27 -12.18 -3.59 14.25
N TRP A 28 -12.11 -4.35 13.16
CA TRP A 28 -11.83 -3.81 11.83
C TRP A 28 -12.80 -2.68 11.45
N HIS A 29 -12.24 -1.49 11.12
CA HIS A 29 -12.98 -0.24 10.84
C HIS A 29 -13.83 0.29 12.00
N LYS A 30 -13.60 -0.15 13.24
CA LYS A 30 -14.53 0.12 14.36
C LYS A 30 -13.85 0.60 15.62
N SER A 31 -12.88 -0.14 16.14
CA SER A 31 -12.31 0.13 17.46
C SER A 31 -10.87 -0.33 17.55
N PRO A 32 -10.00 0.42 18.26
CA PRO A 32 -8.63 0.00 18.55
C PRO A 32 -8.55 -1.38 19.22
N LEU A 33 -7.43 -2.06 19.05
CA LEU A 33 -7.13 -3.31 19.73
C LEU A 33 -5.65 -3.39 20.10
N LEU A 34 -5.36 -3.45 21.40
CA LEU A 34 -4.03 -3.79 21.91
C LEU A 34 -3.91 -5.31 22.04
N VAL A 35 -2.89 -5.88 21.42
CA VAL A 35 -2.52 -7.30 21.53
C VAL A 35 -1.13 -7.38 22.14
N ARG A 36 -1.04 -7.97 23.34
CA ARG A 36 0.26 -8.23 23.98
C ARG A 36 0.87 -9.50 23.39
N GLN A 37 2.15 -9.43 23.06
CA GLN A 37 2.91 -10.52 22.47
C GLN A 37 2.24 -11.11 21.23
N ALA A 38 1.69 -10.27 20.35
CA ALA A 38 1.09 -10.70 19.08
C ALA A 38 2.05 -11.57 18.25
N LEU A 39 3.33 -11.19 18.24
CA LEU A 39 4.43 -12.01 17.72
C LEU A 39 5.51 -12.17 18.81
N PRO A 40 5.47 -13.25 19.60
CA PRO A 40 6.49 -13.51 20.61
C PRO A 40 7.89 -13.54 20.00
N ASP A 41 8.89 -13.09 20.76
CA ASP A 41 10.31 -13.03 20.36
C ASP A 41 10.63 -12.15 19.12
N PHE A 42 9.66 -11.36 18.63
CA PHE A 42 9.90 -10.44 17.51
C PHE A 42 10.71 -9.22 17.95
N LEU A 43 11.99 -9.19 17.59
CA LEU A 43 12.90 -8.07 17.87
C LEU A 43 13.01 -7.06 16.72
N GLY A 44 12.41 -7.35 15.57
CA GLY A 44 12.52 -6.56 14.35
C GLY A 44 13.31 -7.23 13.22
N LEU A 45 13.25 -6.62 12.05
CA LEU A 45 13.85 -7.06 10.79
C LEU A 45 15.13 -6.29 10.43
N LEU A 46 15.42 -5.21 11.16
CA LEU A 46 16.53 -4.29 10.90
C LEU A 46 17.25 -3.91 12.18
N THR A 47 18.53 -3.63 12.03
CA THR A 47 19.35 -2.93 13.03
C THR A 47 19.43 -1.43 12.75
N PRO A 48 19.77 -0.59 13.75
CA PRO A 48 19.92 0.85 13.52
C PRO A 48 20.90 1.25 12.41
N PRO A 49 22.06 0.57 12.21
CA PRO A 49 22.92 0.83 11.06
C PRO A 49 22.30 0.46 9.71
N GLU A 50 21.46 -0.59 9.64
CA GLU A 50 20.84 -1.04 8.39
C GLU A 50 19.75 -0.09 7.93
N ILE A 51 18.85 0.36 8.82
CA ILE A 51 17.82 1.34 8.45
C ILE A 51 18.43 2.66 7.99
N LYS A 52 19.50 3.13 8.65
CA LYS A 52 20.26 4.33 8.22
C LYS A 52 20.92 4.13 6.86
N ARG A 53 21.31 2.91 6.49
CA ARG A 53 21.89 2.59 5.18
C ARG A 53 20.83 2.54 4.09
N LEU A 54 19.68 1.93 4.38
CA LEU A 54 18.53 1.93 3.47
C LEU A 54 18.08 3.36 3.14
N ALA A 55 18.02 4.23 4.14
CA ALA A 55 17.62 5.62 3.95
C ALA A 55 18.59 6.48 3.10
N GLN A 56 19.76 5.96 2.75
CA GLN A 56 20.72 6.61 1.84
C GLN A 56 20.49 6.23 0.38
N ARG A 57 19.68 5.21 0.10
CA ARG A 57 19.42 4.73 -1.26
C ARG A 57 18.42 5.66 -1.96
N PRO A 58 18.72 6.18 -3.16
CA PRO A 58 17.83 7.06 -3.92
C PRO A 58 16.44 6.47 -4.20
N GLU A 59 16.37 5.16 -4.37
CA GLU A 59 15.16 4.40 -4.67
C GLU A 59 14.28 4.13 -3.44
N VAL A 60 14.80 4.36 -2.23
CA VAL A 60 14.06 4.14 -0.97
C VAL A 60 13.41 5.43 -0.50
N GLN A 61 12.07 5.43 -0.44
CA GLN A 61 11.34 6.52 0.19
C GLN A 61 11.60 6.56 1.70
N SER A 62 12.29 7.60 2.15
CA SER A 62 12.67 7.77 3.54
C SER A 62 12.38 9.18 4.04
N ARG A 63 12.03 9.26 5.32
CA ARG A 63 11.72 10.50 6.03
C ARG A 63 12.45 10.52 7.36
N LEU A 64 12.89 11.68 7.78
CA LEU A 64 13.50 11.92 9.08
C LEU A 64 12.71 13.05 9.73
N VAL A 65 12.18 12.77 10.93
CA VAL A 65 11.45 13.75 11.73
C VAL A 65 12.26 14.06 12.97
N VAL A 66 12.52 15.35 13.21
CA VAL A 66 13.25 15.84 14.37
C VAL A 66 12.36 16.81 15.14
N ARG A 67 12.19 16.57 16.44
CA ARG A 67 11.38 17.41 17.32
C ARG A 67 12.25 18.39 18.12
N HIS A 68 11.98 19.67 17.93
CA HIS A 68 12.61 20.79 18.63
C HIS A 68 11.58 21.47 19.54
N GLY A 69 11.46 20.97 20.78
CA GLY A 69 10.40 21.43 21.69
C GLY A 69 9.01 21.07 21.16
N GLN A 70 8.21 22.07 20.82
CA GLN A 70 6.86 21.92 20.25
C GLN A 70 6.81 22.06 18.72
N ARG A 71 7.97 21.95 18.04
CA ARG A 71 8.07 22.03 16.58
C ARG A 71 8.64 20.73 16.04
N TRP A 72 8.14 20.31 14.88
CA TRP A 72 8.64 19.15 14.15
C TRP A 72 9.23 19.61 12.82
N GLU A 73 10.46 19.19 12.57
CA GLU A 73 11.17 19.36 11.31
C GLU A 73 11.06 18.05 10.53
N LEU A 74 10.56 18.12 9.29
CA LEU A 74 10.51 17.00 8.36
C LEU A 74 11.60 17.15 7.31
N ARG A 75 12.41 16.10 7.12
CA ARG A 75 13.39 16.00 6.05
C ARG A 75 13.11 14.75 5.22
N HIS A 76 13.29 14.87 3.91
CA HIS A 76 13.14 13.77 2.97
C HIS A 76 14.51 13.24 2.53
N GLY A 77 14.59 11.92 2.33
CA GLY A 77 15.77 11.29 1.77
C GLY A 77 15.90 11.49 0.25
N PRO A 78 16.95 10.90 -0.35
CA PRO A 78 17.98 10.09 0.30
C PRO A 78 18.87 10.92 1.21
N PHE A 79 19.27 10.36 2.36
CA PHE A 79 20.18 11.01 3.30
C PHE A 79 21.64 10.70 3.00
N ARG A 80 22.57 11.48 3.55
CA ARG A 80 24.01 11.21 3.53
C ARG A 80 24.47 10.79 4.93
N PRO A 81 25.60 10.06 5.06
CA PRO A 81 26.14 9.69 6.36
C PRO A 81 26.34 10.87 7.34
N ILE A 82 26.66 12.06 6.82
CA ILE A 82 26.83 13.26 7.63
C ILE A 82 25.53 13.72 8.30
N ASP A 83 24.37 13.51 7.65
CA ASP A 83 23.07 13.95 8.17
C ASP A 83 22.73 13.23 9.48
N PHE A 84 23.14 11.96 9.62
CA PHE A 84 22.95 11.18 10.86
C PHE A 84 23.96 11.53 11.95
N LYS A 85 25.18 11.94 11.60
CA LYS A 85 26.21 12.34 12.57
C LYS A 85 25.87 13.66 13.26
N THR A 86 25.08 14.50 12.61
CA THR A 86 24.65 15.80 13.14
C THR A 86 23.36 15.73 13.97
N LEU A 87 22.74 14.56 14.10
CA LEU A 87 21.50 14.42 14.88
C LEU A 87 21.76 14.51 16.38
N PRO A 88 20.81 15.08 17.14
CA PRO A 88 20.88 15.02 18.60
C PRO A 88 20.70 13.58 19.11
N ASP A 89 21.06 13.34 20.38
CA ASP A 89 20.91 12.00 21.00
C ASP A 89 19.45 11.60 21.26
N LYS A 90 18.49 12.53 21.13
CA LYS A 90 17.07 12.36 21.49
C LYS A 90 16.15 13.07 20.48
N ASN A 91 14.86 12.76 20.57
CA ASN A 91 13.77 13.48 19.89
C ASN A 91 13.80 13.42 18.35
N TRP A 92 14.23 12.31 17.76
CA TRP A 92 14.09 12.10 16.32
C TRP A 92 13.71 10.67 15.98
N THR A 93 13.12 10.51 14.80
CA THR A 93 12.78 9.22 14.22
C THR A 93 13.02 9.23 12.72
N ILE A 94 13.51 8.11 12.19
CA ILE A 94 13.63 7.86 10.77
C ILE A 94 12.59 6.82 10.35
N LEU A 95 11.97 7.02 9.19
CA LEU A 95 10.95 6.17 8.62
C LEU A 95 11.38 5.72 7.23
N ILE A 96 11.17 4.44 6.92
CA ILE A 96 11.33 3.84 5.59
C ILE A 96 9.97 3.30 5.17
N GLN A 97 9.47 3.75 4.02
CA GLN A 97 8.26 3.19 3.41
C GLN A 97 8.60 1.90 2.66
N GLU A 98 7.59 1.06 2.45
CA GLU A 98 7.67 -0.11 1.57
C GLU A 98 8.85 -1.04 1.87
N LEU A 99 9.14 -1.29 3.16
CA LEU A 99 10.21 -2.19 3.57
C LEU A 99 10.08 -3.57 2.94
N ASN A 100 8.85 -4.02 2.70
CA ASN A 100 8.54 -5.26 2.00
C ASN A 100 9.14 -5.34 0.59
N HIS A 101 9.40 -4.21 -0.09
CA HIS A 101 10.09 -4.21 -1.40
C HIS A 101 11.60 -4.44 -1.26
N TRP A 102 12.19 -4.15 -0.11
CA TRP A 102 13.63 -4.13 0.11
C TRP A 102 14.16 -5.32 0.91
N LEU A 103 13.29 -5.98 1.68
CA LEU A 103 13.60 -7.13 2.51
C LEU A 103 12.57 -8.26 2.32
N PRO A 104 13.01 -9.48 1.96
CA PRO A 104 12.12 -10.66 1.90
C PRO A 104 11.39 -10.92 3.22
N GLU A 105 12.05 -10.70 4.36
CA GLU A 105 11.44 -10.86 5.68
C GLU A 105 10.34 -9.83 5.94
N GLY A 106 10.43 -8.64 5.32
CA GLY A 106 9.38 -7.63 5.36
C GLY A 106 8.14 -8.04 4.59
N GLU A 107 8.33 -8.64 3.40
CA GLU A 107 7.23 -9.26 2.65
C GLU A 107 6.60 -10.42 3.45
N GLY A 108 7.44 -11.26 4.08
CA GLY A 108 6.97 -12.36 4.93
C GLY A 108 6.12 -11.88 6.12
N LEU A 109 6.50 -10.77 6.76
CA LEU A 109 5.71 -10.16 7.83
C LEU A 109 4.38 -9.63 7.31
N LEU A 110 4.37 -8.91 6.19
CA LEU A 110 3.16 -8.36 5.59
C LEU A 110 2.14 -9.47 5.25
N ARG A 111 2.62 -10.63 4.76
CA ARG A 111 1.79 -11.78 4.40
C ARG A 111 1.11 -12.47 5.59
N GLN A 112 1.52 -12.23 6.84
CA GLN A 112 0.80 -12.76 8.00
C GLN A 112 -0.60 -12.14 8.17
N PHE A 113 -0.91 -11.09 7.40
CA PHE A 113 -2.19 -10.38 7.39
C PHE A 113 -3.07 -10.73 6.16
N ASP A 114 -2.79 -11.87 5.49
CA ASP A 114 -3.53 -12.36 4.32
C ASP A 114 -4.98 -12.81 4.58
N PHE A 115 -5.42 -12.80 5.85
CA PHE A 115 -6.83 -12.88 6.22
C PHE A 115 -7.64 -11.66 5.74
N LEU A 116 -6.97 -10.58 5.35
CA LEU A 116 -7.53 -9.42 4.67
C LEU A 116 -7.21 -9.48 3.17
N PRO A 117 -8.12 -8.98 2.30
CA PRO A 117 -7.86 -8.99 0.86
C PRO A 117 -6.57 -8.26 0.49
N HIS A 118 -5.74 -8.85 -0.37
CA HIS A 118 -4.53 -8.21 -0.90
C HIS A 118 -4.81 -6.86 -1.58
N ALA A 119 -6.03 -6.66 -2.10
CA ALA A 119 -6.49 -5.39 -2.65
C ALA A 119 -6.57 -4.24 -1.62
N ARG A 120 -6.54 -4.56 -0.31
CA ARG A 120 -6.54 -3.60 0.79
C ARG A 120 -5.17 -3.47 1.47
N LEU A 121 -4.24 -4.40 1.30
CA LEU A 121 -2.88 -4.25 1.84
C LEU A 121 -2.14 -3.14 1.07
N ASP A 122 -1.42 -2.27 1.78
CA ASP A 122 -0.58 -1.26 1.12
C ASP A 122 0.90 -1.63 1.15
N ASP A 123 1.53 -1.46 2.31
CA ASP A 123 2.95 -1.65 2.48
C ASP A 123 3.33 -1.91 3.95
N LEU A 124 4.61 -2.24 4.17
CA LEU A 124 5.21 -2.31 5.48
C LEU A 124 6.13 -1.10 5.68
N MET A 125 5.69 -0.10 6.44
CA MET A 125 6.56 0.99 6.88
C MET A 125 7.32 0.58 8.14
N VAL A 126 8.59 0.95 8.25
CA VAL A 126 9.36 0.79 9.49
C VAL A 126 9.89 2.11 9.99
N SER A 127 9.79 2.33 11.30
CA SER A 127 10.44 3.45 11.98
C SER A 127 11.50 2.97 12.94
N TYR A 128 12.61 3.72 13.02
CA TYR A 128 13.56 3.66 14.14
C TYR A 128 13.55 5.01 14.85
N ALA A 129 13.48 5.00 16.17
CA ALA A 129 13.45 6.20 16.97
C ALA A 129 14.39 6.09 18.17
N VAL A 130 15.05 7.20 18.49
CA VAL A 130 15.77 7.37 19.76
C VAL A 130 14.80 7.90 20.84
N PRO A 131 15.17 7.90 22.13
CA PRO A 131 14.28 8.37 23.20
C PRO A 131 13.68 9.76 22.91
N GLY A 132 12.37 9.90 23.12
CA GLY A 132 11.58 11.09 22.81
C GLY A 132 11.24 11.26 21.31
N GLY A 133 11.72 10.36 20.44
CA GLY A 133 11.46 10.37 19.02
C GLY A 133 10.06 9.89 18.67
N GLY A 134 9.39 10.63 17.79
CA GLY A 134 8.05 10.34 17.30
C GLY A 134 7.67 11.33 16.22
N VAL A 135 6.51 11.11 15.59
CA VAL A 135 6.01 11.98 14.51
C VAL A 135 5.02 13.04 15.02
N GLY A 136 4.66 13.00 16.30
CA GLY A 136 3.67 13.88 16.91
C GLY A 136 2.24 13.32 16.82
N PRO A 137 1.28 13.96 17.52
CA PRO A 137 -0.11 13.53 17.51
C PRO A 137 -0.73 13.75 16.13
N HIS A 138 -1.29 12.69 15.56
CA HIS A 138 -1.90 12.70 14.22
C HIS A 138 -3.00 11.64 14.14
N PHE A 139 -3.58 11.50 12.95
CA PHE A 139 -4.48 10.41 12.61
C PHE A 139 -4.20 9.98 11.16
N ASP A 140 -4.56 8.75 10.84
CA ASP A 140 -4.48 8.20 9.50
C ASP A 140 -5.87 7.99 8.91
N SER A 141 -6.00 8.07 7.59
CA SER A 141 -7.25 7.75 6.88
C SER A 141 -7.39 6.26 6.53
N TYR A 142 -6.53 5.42 7.11
CA TYR A 142 -6.46 3.99 6.85
C TYR A 142 -6.27 3.19 8.14
N ASP A 143 -6.58 1.90 8.08
CA ASP A 143 -6.27 0.93 9.13
C ASP A 143 -4.76 0.70 9.21
N VAL A 144 -4.26 0.49 10.42
CA VAL A 144 -2.86 0.14 10.63
C VAL A 144 -2.71 -0.83 11.80
N PHE A 145 -1.79 -1.79 11.66
CA PHE A 145 -1.24 -2.51 12.80
C PHE A 145 0.17 -2.01 13.09
N LEU A 146 0.39 -1.55 14.32
CA LEU A 146 1.65 -1.04 14.83
C LEU A 146 2.31 -2.14 15.66
N LEU A 147 3.19 -2.92 15.02
CA LEU A 147 3.95 -3.99 15.66
C LEU A 147 5.25 -3.44 16.24
N GLN A 148 5.44 -3.64 17.54
CA GLN A 148 6.61 -3.18 18.25
C GLN A 148 7.78 -4.17 18.06
N GLY A 149 8.91 -3.67 17.55
CA GLY A 149 10.18 -4.40 17.54
C GLY A 149 10.95 -4.19 18.83
N PHE A 150 12.28 -4.35 18.80
CA PHE A 150 13.15 -4.06 19.94
C PHE A 150 12.86 -2.68 20.55
N GLY A 151 13.03 -2.58 21.87
CA GLY A 151 12.80 -1.36 22.64
C GLY A 151 11.35 -1.13 23.01
N THR A 152 11.05 0.08 23.49
CA THR A 152 9.73 0.42 24.04
C THR A 152 9.24 1.72 23.44
N ARG A 153 7.99 1.72 22.96
CA ARG A 153 7.27 2.91 22.51
C ARG A 153 6.00 3.09 23.32
N ARG A 154 5.80 4.30 23.81
CA ARG A 154 4.55 4.73 24.44
C ARG A 154 3.58 5.16 23.36
N TRP A 155 2.44 4.50 23.30
CA TRP A 155 1.33 4.86 22.43
C TRP A 155 0.21 5.47 23.26
N SER A 156 -0.20 6.67 22.88
CA SER A 156 -1.39 7.34 23.37
C SER A 156 -2.41 7.39 22.24
N ILE A 157 -3.70 7.18 22.55
CA ILE A 157 -4.77 7.28 21.57
C ILE A 157 -5.94 8.12 22.09
N ALA A 158 -6.76 8.62 21.18
CA ALA A 158 -8.04 9.26 21.47
C ALA A 158 -9.04 8.97 20.34
N GLU A 159 -10.26 8.60 20.68
CA GLU A 159 -11.38 8.47 19.74
C GLU A 159 -12.14 9.80 19.71
N THR A 160 -11.66 10.75 18.90
CA THR A 160 -12.19 12.12 18.83
C THR A 160 -12.66 12.49 17.42
N ASP A 161 -13.75 13.26 17.34
CA ASP A 161 -14.22 13.89 16.10
C ASP A 161 -13.46 15.19 15.78
N ASP A 162 -12.72 15.75 16.74
CA ASP A 162 -11.91 16.96 16.58
C ASP A 162 -10.57 16.63 15.91
N LEU A 163 -10.59 16.65 14.58
CA LEU A 163 -9.43 16.34 13.72
C LEU A 163 -8.79 17.61 13.13
N GLU A 164 -8.97 18.77 13.76
CA GLU A 164 -8.37 20.02 13.32
C GLU A 164 -6.85 19.93 13.30
N LEU A 165 -6.24 20.19 12.14
CA LEU A 165 -4.79 20.11 11.96
C LEU A 165 -4.12 21.44 12.26
N LEU A 166 -2.87 21.40 12.74
CA LEU A 166 -2.02 22.58 12.82
C LEU A 166 -1.80 23.17 11.42
N PRO A 167 -2.03 24.48 11.23
CA PRO A 167 -1.69 25.15 9.99
C PRO A 167 -0.17 25.28 9.85
N ASP A 168 0.30 25.41 8.61
CA ASP A 168 1.67 25.77 8.26
C ASP A 168 2.75 24.79 8.80
N THR A 169 2.42 23.48 8.87
CA THR A 169 3.38 22.42 9.19
C THR A 169 3.50 21.41 8.05
N ASP A 170 4.71 20.91 7.79
CA ASP A 170 4.96 19.87 6.78
C ASP A 170 4.38 18.50 7.17
N LEU A 171 4.01 18.33 8.45
CA LEU A 171 3.36 17.15 9.00
C LEU A 171 1.88 17.45 9.29
N LYS A 172 1.02 16.44 9.11
CA LYS A 172 -0.41 16.50 9.48
C LYS A 172 -0.57 16.27 10.98
N LEU A 173 -0.27 17.29 11.78
CA LEU A 173 -0.36 17.23 13.24
C LEU A 173 -1.70 17.72 13.73
N LEU A 174 -2.28 17.06 14.73
CA LEU A 174 -3.49 17.53 15.40
C LEU A 174 -3.20 18.78 16.23
N GLN A 175 -4.07 19.79 16.11
CA GLN A 175 -3.99 21.01 16.91
C GLN A 175 -4.29 20.73 18.39
N ARG A 176 -5.22 19.80 18.66
CA ARG A 176 -5.64 19.41 20.00
C ARG A 176 -5.59 17.89 20.10
N PHE A 177 -4.90 17.39 21.11
CA PHE A 177 -4.83 15.97 21.42
C PHE A 177 -4.85 15.77 22.92
N SER A 178 -5.79 14.97 23.40
CA SER A 178 -5.91 14.56 24.80
C SER A 178 -6.04 13.05 24.84
N ALA A 179 -5.00 12.37 25.31
CA ALA A 179 -4.99 10.92 25.37
C ALA A 179 -6.12 10.39 26.26
N GLU A 180 -6.88 9.43 25.75
CA GLU A 180 -7.92 8.70 26.48
C GLU A 180 -7.39 7.37 27.02
N ALA A 181 -6.43 6.78 26.30
CA ALA A 181 -5.72 5.59 26.73
C ALA A 181 -4.24 5.69 26.36
N GLU A 182 -3.39 5.06 27.19
CA GLU A 182 -1.95 5.06 27.03
C GLU A 182 -1.37 3.70 27.41
N TRP A 183 -0.43 3.21 26.61
CA TRP A 183 0.31 1.98 26.87
C TRP A 183 1.76 2.09 26.43
N ASP A 184 2.66 1.53 27.24
CA ASP A 184 4.02 1.19 26.79
C ASP A 184 3.96 -0.18 26.11
N LEU A 185 4.28 -0.22 24.81
CA LEU A 185 4.42 -1.44 24.03
C LEU A 185 5.87 -1.93 24.08
N GLU A 186 6.04 -3.21 24.33
CA GLU A 186 7.32 -3.91 24.31
C GLU A 186 7.44 -4.80 23.06
N ALA A 187 8.63 -5.34 22.81
CA ALA A 187 8.90 -6.17 21.65
C ALA A 187 7.88 -7.33 21.51
N GLY A 188 7.29 -7.45 20.32
CA GLY A 188 6.25 -8.43 20.01
C GLY A 188 4.82 -7.97 20.28
N ASP A 189 4.60 -6.87 21.03
CA ASP A 189 3.28 -6.28 21.20
C ASP A 189 2.80 -5.56 19.94
N MET A 190 1.49 -5.52 19.72
CA MET A 190 0.88 -4.91 18.56
C MET A 190 -0.32 -4.07 18.93
N LEU A 191 -0.46 -2.90 18.30
CA LEU A 191 -1.64 -2.04 18.42
C LEU A 191 -2.31 -1.88 17.06
N TYR A 192 -3.54 -2.34 16.93
CA TYR A 192 -4.40 -2.05 15.79
C TYR A 192 -5.15 -0.74 16.01
N LEU A 193 -5.14 0.14 15.00
CA LEU A 193 -5.92 1.37 14.98
C LEU A 193 -6.80 1.41 13.72
N PRO A 194 -8.11 1.69 13.86
CA PRO A 194 -8.97 1.98 12.72
C PRO A 194 -8.68 3.40 12.16
N PRO A 195 -9.18 3.71 10.95
CA PRO A 195 -9.07 5.05 10.38
C PRO A 195 -9.60 6.12 11.35
N HIS A 196 -8.94 7.28 11.34
CA HIS A 196 -9.27 8.47 12.11
C HIS A 196 -9.16 8.32 13.64
N CYS A 197 -8.64 7.20 14.15
CA CYS A 197 -8.22 7.12 15.55
C CYS A 197 -6.98 8.03 15.74
N ALA A 198 -7.14 9.10 16.52
CA ALA A 198 -6.02 9.98 16.85
C ALA A 198 -5.01 9.23 17.72
N HIS A 199 -3.72 9.40 17.44
CA HIS A 199 -2.67 8.70 18.15
C HIS A 199 -1.34 9.46 18.16
N ASP A 200 -0.54 9.23 19.21
CA ASP A 200 0.83 9.72 19.34
C ASP A 200 1.73 8.61 19.88
N GLY A 201 2.84 8.36 19.19
CA GLY A 201 3.78 7.30 19.49
C GLY A 201 5.14 7.87 19.84
N ILE A 202 5.49 7.89 21.12
CA ILE A 202 6.77 8.45 21.61
C ILE A 202 7.68 7.33 22.08
N ALA A 203 8.88 7.25 21.51
CA ALA A 203 9.90 6.29 21.91
C ALA A 203 10.35 6.54 23.36
N VAL A 204 10.21 5.53 24.22
CA VAL A 204 10.68 5.58 25.62
C VAL A 204 12.17 5.23 25.67
N SER A 205 12.56 4.20 24.91
CA SER A 205 13.94 3.79 24.65
C SER A 205 14.21 3.83 23.14
N GLU A 206 15.45 3.54 22.73
CA GLU A 206 15.70 3.28 21.32
C GLU A 206 14.84 2.11 20.86
N CYS A 207 14.05 2.31 19.80
CA CYS A 207 13.09 1.30 19.39
C CYS A 207 12.80 1.27 17.89
N PHE A 208 12.23 0.14 17.46
CA PHE A 208 11.62 -0.03 16.15
C PHE A 208 10.12 -0.21 16.24
N THR A 209 9.39 0.32 15.26
CA THR A 209 7.98 0.01 15.05
C THR A 209 7.72 -0.28 13.58
N TYR A 210 7.04 -1.39 13.32
CA TYR A 210 6.66 -1.90 12.01
C TYR A 210 5.16 -1.63 11.82
N SER A 211 4.83 -0.79 10.86
CA SER A 211 3.46 -0.36 10.58
C SER A 211 2.96 -1.08 9.34
N ILE A 212 2.03 -2.00 9.55
CA ILE A 212 1.34 -2.74 8.48
C ILE A 212 0.19 -1.86 8.02
N GLY A 213 0.38 -1.16 6.92
CA GLY A 213 -0.56 -0.18 6.38
C GLY A 213 -1.56 -0.81 5.41
N PHE A 214 -2.76 -0.23 5.37
CA PHE A 214 -3.81 -0.61 4.43
C PHE A 214 -4.19 0.55 3.52
N ARG A 215 -4.67 0.22 2.33
CA ARG A 215 -5.21 1.19 1.38
C ARG A 215 -6.65 1.50 1.75
N ALA A 216 -6.98 2.78 1.73
CA ALA A 216 -8.35 3.29 1.82
C ALA A 216 -8.49 4.53 0.94
N PRO A 217 -8.53 4.37 -0.41
CA PRO A 217 -8.72 5.50 -1.30
C PRO A 217 -10.02 6.23 -0.98
N ASN A 218 -9.98 7.56 -0.98
CA ASN A 218 -11.17 8.35 -0.68
C ASN A 218 -12.15 8.32 -1.87
N TYR A 219 -13.39 8.79 -1.66
CA TYR A 219 -14.39 8.76 -2.74
C TYR A 219 -14.05 9.65 -3.94
N GLN A 220 -13.32 10.76 -3.74
CA GLN A 220 -12.88 11.61 -4.83
C GLN A 220 -11.85 10.89 -5.71
N GLU A 221 -10.90 10.19 -5.10
CA GLU A 221 -9.92 9.35 -5.80
C GLU A 221 -10.61 8.26 -6.64
N TRP A 222 -11.66 7.62 -6.11
CA TRP A 222 -12.45 6.66 -6.88
C TRP A 222 -13.17 7.29 -8.08
N VAL A 223 -13.73 8.49 -7.92
CA VAL A 223 -14.38 9.21 -9.02
C VAL A 223 -13.36 9.58 -10.08
N GLU A 224 -12.20 10.10 -9.69
CA GLU A 224 -11.12 10.48 -10.60
C GLU A 224 -10.58 9.28 -11.37
N ALA A 225 -10.24 8.18 -10.67
CA ALA A 225 -9.79 6.94 -11.30
C ALA A 225 -10.81 6.40 -12.32
N PHE A 226 -12.11 6.49 -12.01
CA PHE A 226 -13.15 6.04 -12.93
C PHE A 226 -13.34 6.99 -14.12
N LEU A 227 -13.19 8.30 -13.94
CA LEU A 227 -13.22 9.27 -15.03
C LEU A 227 -12.03 9.07 -15.99
N ASP A 228 -10.84 8.79 -15.45
CA ASP A 228 -9.66 8.44 -16.25
C ASP A 228 -9.86 7.13 -17.00
N TYR A 229 -10.42 6.11 -16.35
CA TYR A 229 -10.78 4.86 -17.00
C TYR A 229 -11.76 5.08 -18.16
N LEU A 230 -12.83 5.84 -17.94
CA LEU A 230 -13.83 6.14 -18.97
C LEU A 230 -13.24 6.93 -20.13
N ARG A 231 -12.30 7.86 -19.87
CA ARG A 231 -11.58 8.58 -20.93
C ARG A 231 -10.91 7.63 -21.90
N ASP A 232 -10.32 6.55 -21.39
CA ASP A 232 -9.54 5.62 -22.20
C ASP A 232 -10.43 4.56 -22.89
N GLN A 233 -11.60 4.26 -22.33
CA GLN A 233 -12.55 3.29 -22.91
C GLN A 233 -13.56 3.90 -23.90
N LEU A 234 -13.92 5.17 -23.74
CA LEU A 234 -14.98 5.79 -24.54
C LEU A 234 -14.42 6.44 -25.80
N GLN A 235 -14.95 6.04 -26.96
CA GLN A 235 -14.75 6.74 -28.22
C GLN A 235 -16.09 7.27 -28.72
N VAL A 236 -16.26 8.59 -28.71
CA VAL A 236 -17.47 9.26 -29.17
C VAL A 236 -17.21 9.91 -30.52
N GLU A 237 -17.91 9.45 -31.55
CA GLU A 237 -17.82 10.01 -32.89
C GLU A 237 -18.75 11.23 -33.09
N GLY A 238 -18.39 12.07 -34.07
CA GLY A 238 -19.18 13.22 -34.48
C GLY A 238 -18.55 14.57 -34.13
N ARG A 239 -19.24 15.65 -34.49
CA ARG A 239 -18.81 17.04 -34.21
C ARG A 239 -20.03 17.87 -33.83
N TYR A 240 -19.87 18.76 -32.86
CA TYR A 240 -20.89 19.77 -32.57
C TYR A 240 -21.19 20.58 -33.85
N ALA A 241 -22.47 20.79 -34.11
CA ALA A 241 -22.95 21.62 -35.20
C ALA A 241 -24.27 22.27 -34.81
N ASP A 242 -24.45 23.52 -35.23
CA ASP A 242 -25.63 24.35 -35.03
C ASP A 242 -26.06 25.03 -36.35
N PRO A 243 -26.46 24.25 -37.37
CA PRO A 243 -26.85 24.81 -38.67
C PRO A 243 -28.02 25.81 -38.60
N ASP A 244 -28.83 25.75 -37.53
CA ASP A 244 -29.97 26.63 -37.28
C ASP A 244 -29.66 27.83 -36.35
N LEU A 245 -28.36 28.17 -36.19
CA LEU A 245 -27.92 29.27 -35.33
C LEU A 245 -28.56 30.60 -35.74
N LYS A 246 -29.13 31.32 -34.77
CA LYS A 246 -29.78 32.62 -34.98
C LYS A 246 -28.85 33.77 -34.60
N LEU A 247 -29.04 34.92 -35.26
CA LEU A 247 -28.34 36.17 -34.94
C LEU A 247 -28.52 36.52 -33.45
N THR A 248 -27.43 36.87 -32.77
CA THR A 248 -27.42 37.25 -31.36
C THR A 248 -27.12 38.73 -31.17
N SER A 249 -27.78 39.37 -30.20
CA SER A 249 -27.42 40.70 -29.69
C SER A 249 -26.41 40.64 -28.54
N HIS A 250 -26.08 39.44 -28.04
CA HIS A 250 -25.18 39.22 -26.91
C HIS A 250 -24.16 38.11 -27.25
N PRO A 251 -23.04 38.43 -27.91
CA PRO A 251 -22.07 37.43 -28.37
C PRO A 251 -21.34 36.68 -27.24
N GLY A 252 -21.26 37.27 -26.03
CA GLY A 252 -20.69 36.59 -24.86
C GLY A 252 -21.63 35.60 -24.15
N LYS A 253 -22.89 35.47 -24.60
CA LYS A 253 -23.87 34.58 -23.97
C LYS A 253 -23.75 33.17 -24.56
N ILE A 254 -23.51 32.18 -23.69
CA ILE A 254 -23.56 30.76 -24.08
C ILE A 254 -25.00 30.39 -24.49
N PRO A 255 -25.23 29.90 -25.73
CA PRO A 255 -26.58 29.53 -26.16
C PRO A 255 -27.14 28.37 -25.34
N GLY A 256 -28.39 28.50 -24.86
CA GLY A 256 -29.05 27.41 -24.14
C GLY A 256 -29.25 26.15 -24.98
N ALA A 257 -29.37 26.29 -26.31
CA ALA A 257 -29.45 25.15 -27.23
C ALA A 257 -28.16 24.32 -27.25
N LEU A 258 -26.99 24.99 -27.25
CA LEU A 258 -25.68 24.35 -27.16
C LEU A 258 -25.59 23.50 -25.89
N VAL A 259 -25.91 24.09 -24.73
CA VAL A 259 -25.87 23.37 -23.44
C VAL A 259 -26.79 22.13 -23.47
N LYS A 260 -28.00 22.26 -24.02
CA LYS A 260 -28.94 21.13 -24.15
C LYS A 260 -28.40 20.02 -25.06
N GLN A 261 -27.82 20.38 -26.20
CA GLN A 261 -27.23 19.41 -27.14
C GLN A 261 -26.07 18.65 -26.51
N VAL A 262 -25.13 19.35 -25.87
CA VAL A 262 -24.00 18.72 -25.16
C VAL A 262 -24.50 17.87 -23.99
N THR A 263 -25.49 18.34 -23.22
CA THR A 263 -26.08 17.54 -22.12
C THR A 263 -26.71 16.24 -22.64
N ALA A 264 -27.42 16.30 -23.77
CA ALA A 264 -28.02 15.11 -24.38
C ALA A 264 -26.95 14.14 -24.91
N LEU A 265 -25.88 14.66 -25.51
CA LEU A 265 -24.71 13.87 -25.93
C LEU A 265 -24.10 13.16 -24.72
N LEU A 266 -23.70 13.89 -23.68
CA LEU A 266 -23.10 13.31 -22.48
C LEU A 266 -24.00 12.25 -21.86
N ARG A 267 -25.31 12.52 -21.74
CA ARG A 267 -26.26 11.54 -21.23
C ARG A 267 -26.38 10.31 -22.11
N ARG A 268 -26.22 10.40 -23.42
CA ARG A 268 -26.35 9.26 -24.34
C ARG A 268 -25.09 8.42 -24.36
N GLU A 269 -23.93 9.07 -24.44
CA GLU A 269 -22.63 8.42 -24.67
C GLU A 269 -21.96 7.97 -23.37
N LEU A 270 -22.14 8.70 -22.26
CA LEU A 270 -21.59 8.28 -20.96
C LEU A 270 -22.48 7.19 -20.35
N ARG A 271 -22.27 5.95 -20.79
CA ARG A 271 -22.86 4.73 -20.24
C ARG A 271 -21.77 3.83 -19.69
N TRP A 272 -22.03 3.25 -18.54
CA TRP A 272 -21.15 2.30 -17.88
C TRP A 272 -21.97 1.27 -17.11
N SER A 273 -21.34 0.15 -16.81
CA SER A 273 -21.88 -1.02 -16.13
C SER A 273 -21.08 -1.34 -14.86
N GLU A 274 -21.59 -2.25 -14.04
CA GLU A 274 -20.82 -2.77 -12.90
C GLU A 274 -19.52 -3.47 -13.35
N ALA A 275 -19.49 -4.04 -14.56
CA ALA A 275 -18.30 -4.66 -15.11
C ALA A 275 -17.19 -3.63 -15.41
N ASP A 276 -17.57 -2.45 -15.89
CA ASP A 276 -16.63 -1.34 -16.14
C ASP A 276 -16.05 -0.82 -14.82
N VAL A 277 -16.89 -0.68 -13.79
CA VAL A 277 -16.45 -0.32 -12.43
C VAL A 277 -15.51 -1.38 -11.87
N ALA A 278 -15.86 -2.66 -12.01
CA ALA A 278 -15.02 -3.77 -11.55
C ALA A 278 -13.66 -3.81 -12.25
N ASP A 279 -13.61 -3.54 -13.56
CA ASP A 279 -12.38 -3.42 -14.34
C ASP A 279 -11.52 -2.25 -13.86
N CYS A 280 -12.12 -1.07 -13.71
CA CYS A 280 -11.44 0.11 -13.16
C CYS A 280 -10.84 -0.18 -11.77
N VAL A 281 -11.62 -0.77 -10.86
CA VAL A 281 -11.16 -1.12 -9.51
C VAL A 281 -10.00 -2.12 -9.54
N GLY A 282 -10.09 -3.16 -10.38
CA GLY A 282 -9.04 -4.17 -10.49
C GLY A 282 -7.73 -3.58 -11.02
N ARG A 283 -7.80 -2.72 -12.05
CA ARG A 283 -6.63 -2.02 -12.60
C ARG A 283 -6.05 -1.07 -11.56
N TYR A 284 -6.85 -0.17 -11.02
CA TYR A 284 -6.42 0.84 -10.05
C TYR A 284 -5.75 0.24 -8.81
N LEU A 285 -6.31 -0.84 -8.24
CA LEU A 285 -5.74 -1.45 -7.03
C LEU A 285 -4.52 -2.34 -7.29
N SER A 286 -4.33 -2.82 -8.53
CA SER A 286 -3.14 -3.58 -8.93
C SER A 286 -2.02 -2.70 -9.45
N GLU A 287 -2.29 -1.48 -9.91
CA GLU A 287 -1.28 -0.53 -10.38
C GLU A 287 -0.24 -0.26 -9.26
N PRO A 288 1.06 -0.43 -9.52
CA PRO A 288 2.12 -0.02 -8.60
C PRO A 288 2.12 1.49 -8.39
N LYS A 289 2.61 1.95 -7.24
CA LYS A 289 2.72 3.41 -6.98
C LYS A 289 3.70 4.04 -8.00
N PRO A 290 3.53 5.31 -8.40
CA PRO A 290 4.32 5.92 -9.49
C PRO A 290 5.84 5.91 -9.31
N HIS A 291 6.34 5.77 -8.08
CA HIS A 291 7.76 5.70 -7.76
C HIS A 291 8.33 4.28 -7.71
N VAL A 292 7.50 3.27 -7.93
CA VAL A 292 7.89 1.85 -7.93
C VAL A 292 8.40 1.49 -9.32
N PHE A 293 9.67 1.11 -9.39
CA PHE A 293 10.32 0.65 -10.61
C PHE A 293 10.74 -0.81 -10.46
N PHE A 294 10.71 -1.56 -11.56
CA PHE A 294 11.13 -2.95 -11.61
C PHE A 294 12.50 -3.09 -12.26
N ASP A 295 13.27 -4.06 -11.77
CA ASP A 295 14.54 -4.44 -12.38
C ASP A 295 14.24 -5.50 -13.46
N THR A 296 14.52 -5.17 -14.71
CA THR A 296 14.35 -6.09 -15.84
C THR A 296 15.57 -7.01 -15.96
N PRO A 297 15.41 -8.25 -16.44
CA PRO A 297 16.55 -9.12 -16.73
C PRO A 297 17.50 -8.47 -17.75
N GLU A 298 18.81 -8.69 -17.60
CA GLU A 298 19.83 -8.13 -18.51
C GLU A 298 19.78 -8.73 -19.92
N GLN A 299 19.24 -9.95 -20.05
CA GLN A 299 19.16 -10.69 -21.30
C GLN A 299 17.74 -11.15 -21.54
N ASP A 300 17.30 -10.99 -22.80
CA ASP A 300 16.05 -11.57 -23.25
C ASP A 300 16.10 -13.09 -23.17
N MET A 301 15.09 -13.67 -22.56
CA MET A 301 14.91 -15.11 -22.43
C MET A 301 13.95 -15.61 -23.51
N PRO A 302 14.34 -16.61 -24.33
CA PRO A 302 13.43 -17.28 -25.25
C PRO A 302 12.30 -18.02 -24.50
N LEU A 303 11.15 -18.14 -25.16
CA LEU A 303 9.95 -18.79 -24.60
C LEU A 303 10.20 -20.23 -24.10
N GLU A 304 10.96 -21.02 -24.86
CA GLU A 304 11.24 -22.42 -24.53
C GLU A 304 12.12 -22.54 -23.28
N ASP A 305 13.15 -21.69 -23.17
CA ASP A 305 14.04 -21.63 -22.00
C ASP A 305 13.26 -21.19 -20.75
N PHE A 306 12.40 -20.17 -20.89
CA PHE A 306 11.53 -19.73 -19.81
C PHE A 306 10.61 -20.86 -19.33
N ARG A 307 9.97 -21.58 -20.25
CA ARG A 307 9.13 -22.74 -19.93
C ARG A 307 9.89 -23.80 -19.14
N GLU A 308 11.12 -24.13 -19.56
CA GLU A 308 11.98 -25.08 -18.83
C GLU A 308 12.33 -24.59 -17.42
N GLN A 309 12.65 -23.30 -17.26
CA GLN A 309 12.94 -22.73 -15.94
C GLN A 309 11.72 -22.76 -15.02
N VAL A 310 10.53 -22.41 -15.52
CA VAL A 310 9.29 -22.50 -14.74
C VAL A 310 8.98 -23.94 -14.33
N LEU A 311 9.19 -24.91 -15.23
CA LEU A 311 9.01 -26.34 -14.95
C LEU A 311 9.99 -26.87 -13.89
N GLN A 312 11.17 -26.27 -13.75
CA GLN A 312 12.18 -26.71 -12.79
C GLN A 312 12.07 -25.99 -11.44
N ARG A 313 11.74 -24.70 -11.45
CA ARG A 313 11.84 -23.81 -10.28
C ARG A 313 10.49 -23.30 -9.79
N GLY A 314 9.52 -23.14 -10.68
CA GLY A 314 8.30 -22.39 -10.39
C GLY A 314 8.46 -20.88 -10.62
N LEU A 315 7.47 -20.12 -10.19
CA LEU A 315 7.44 -18.67 -10.31
C LEU A 315 6.99 -18.03 -9.00
N ARG A 316 7.55 -16.87 -8.69
CA ARG A 316 7.09 -15.96 -7.65
C ARG A 316 6.92 -14.56 -8.18
N LEU A 317 5.98 -13.82 -7.61
CA LEU A 317 5.85 -12.40 -7.86
C LEU A 317 7.06 -11.66 -7.25
N ASP A 318 7.54 -10.63 -7.94
CA ASP A 318 8.41 -9.64 -7.30
C ASP A 318 7.65 -8.97 -6.14
N ALA A 319 8.33 -8.60 -5.05
CA ALA A 319 7.69 -8.00 -3.88
C ALA A 319 6.90 -6.72 -4.20
N ARG A 320 7.27 -6.01 -5.27
CA ARG A 320 6.60 -4.81 -5.79
C ARG A 320 5.37 -5.11 -6.66
N SER A 321 5.23 -6.35 -7.12
CA SER A 321 4.15 -6.76 -8.01
C SER A 321 2.85 -7.03 -7.27
N GLN A 322 1.74 -6.66 -7.90
CA GLN A 322 0.39 -6.92 -7.43
C GLN A 322 -0.40 -7.69 -8.49
N LEU A 323 -0.82 -8.90 -8.14
CA LEU A 323 -1.70 -9.73 -8.96
C LEU A 323 -3.02 -9.93 -8.22
N LEU A 324 -4.10 -9.36 -8.76
CA LEU A 324 -5.46 -9.45 -8.22
C LEU A 324 -6.37 -10.16 -9.21
N PHE A 325 -7.52 -10.66 -8.76
CA PHE A 325 -8.51 -11.24 -9.66
C PHE A 325 -9.95 -11.00 -9.22
N ARG A 326 -10.86 -11.02 -10.20
CA ARG A 326 -12.31 -11.03 -9.98
C ARG A 326 -12.97 -11.91 -11.03
N GLY A 327 -13.62 -12.99 -10.59
CA GLY A 327 -14.22 -13.97 -11.50
C GLY A 327 -13.15 -14.66 -12.35
N GLY A 328 -13.19 -14.42 -13.67
CA GLY A 328 -12.21 -14.91 -14.65
C GLY A 328 -11.19 -13.88 -15.12
N HIS A 329 -11.23 -12.65 -14.60
CA HIS A 329 -10.31 -11.56 -14.95
C HIS A 329 -9.20 -11.44 -13.92
N PHE A 330 -7.99 -11.24 -14.40
CA PHE A 330 -6.80 -11.03 -13.57
C PHE A 330 -6.22 -9.66 -13.89
N TYR A 331 -5.75 -8.97 -12.86
CA TYR A 331 -5.20 -7.63 -12.91
C TYR A 331 -3.78 -7.70 -12.39
N PHE A 332 -2.81 -7.53 -13.28
CA PHE A 332 -1.39 -7.63 -12.97
C PHE A 332 -0.78 -6.26 -13.19
N ASN A 333 -0.37 -5.58 -12.12
CA ASN A 333 0.28 -4.28 -12.18
C ASN A 333 -0.48 -3.24 -13.03
N GLY A 334 -1.81 -3.19 -12.92
CA GLY A 334 -2.66 -2.25 -13.67
C GLY A 334 -3.22 -2.79 -14.99
N GLU A 335 -2.68 -3.90 -15.48
CA GLU A 335 -3.10 -4.50 -16.75
C GLU A 335 -4.13 -5.62 -16.54
N ARG A 336 -5.20 -5.60 -17.34
CA ARG A 336 -6.20 -6.67 -17.35
C ARG A 336 -5.80 -7.77 -18.32
N HIS A 337 -5.67 -8.99 -17.80
CA HIS A 337 -5.49 -10.20 -18.58
C HIS A 337 -6.70 -11.13 -18.44
N ALA A 338 -7.09 -11.75 -19.56
CA ALA A 338 -8.10 -12.80 -19.57
C ALA A 338 -7.41 -14.13 -19.84
N PHE A 339 -7.49 -15.06 -18.89
CA PHE A 339 -6.82 -16.35 -19.02
C PHE A 339 -7.80 -17.51 -19.28
N PRO A 340 -7.38 -18.54 -20.04
CA PRO A 340 -8.16 -19.77 -20.23
C PRO A 340 -8.52 -20.43 -18.90
N GLU A 341 -9.68 -21.09 -18.85
CA GLU A 341 -10.18 -21.74 -17.62
C GLU A 341 -9.20 -22.73 -16.99
N SER A 342 -8.47 -23.47 -17.83
CA SER A 342 -7.45 -24.44 -17.40
C SER A 342 -6.31 -23.82 -16.58
N GLY A 343 -5.97 -22.55 -16.81
CA GLY A 343 -4.89 -21.85 -16.10
C GLY A 343 -5.34 -21.10 -14.85
N ARG A 344 -6.65 -20.87 -14.65
CA ARG A 344 -7.16 -19.98 -13.61
C ARG A 344 -6.87 -20.44 -12.19
N ALA A 345 -6.87 -21.75 -11.94
CA ALA A 345 -6.58 -22.27 -10.60
C ALA A 345 -5.15 -21.94 -10.15
N LEU A 346 -4.19 -22.14 -11.06
CA LEU A 346 -2.78 -21.84 -10.83
C LEU A 346 -2.54 -20.33 -10.66
N LEU A 347 -3.21 -19.51 -11.47
CA LEU A 347 -3.13 -18.05 -11.37
C LEU A 347 -3.71 -17.52 -10.06
N LYS A 348 -4.81 -18.10 -9.57
CA LYS A 348 -5.36 -17.77 -8.25
C LYS A 348 -4.38 -18.16 -7.15
N GLN A 349 -3.76 -19.35 -7.26
CA GLN A 349 -2.70 -19.74 -6.33
C GLN A 349 -1.54 -18.74 -6.35
N LEU A 350 -1.10 -18.29 -7.53
CA LEU A 350 -0.06 -17.27 -7.63
C LEU A 350 -0.52 -15.92 -7.04
N ALA A 351 -1.77 -15.51 -7.24
CA ALA A 351 -2.30 -14.26 -6.66
C ALA A 351 -2.37 -14.31 -5.12
N ASP A 352 -2.84 -15.45 -4.59
CA ASP A 352 -3.06 -15.66 -3.15
C ASP A 352 -1.75 -15.95 -2.40
N GLN A 353 -0.88 -16.80 -2.97
CA GLN A 353 0.36 -17.24 -2.32
C GLN A 353 1.59 -16.46 -2.79
N ARG A 354 1.44 -15.65 -3.85
CA ARG A 354 2.52 -14.90 -4.52
C ARG A 354 3.66 -15.78 -5.05
N GLU A 355 3.46 -17.10 -5.05
CA GLU A 355 4.39 -18.10 -5.51
C GLU A 355 3.65 -19.36 -5.95
N ILE A 356 4.16 -20.01 -6.99
CA ILE A 356 3.77 -21.34 -7.45
C ILE A 356 5.02 -22.19 -7.60
N THR A 357 4.92 -23.46 -7.24
CA THR A 357 5.99 -24.44 -7.42
C THR A 357 6.18 -24.78 -8.90
N ALA A 358 7.27 -25.48 -9.21
CA ALA A 358 7.53 -26.13 -10.48
C ALA A 358 6.26 -26.69 -11.13
N THR A 359 5.88 -26.16 -12.29
CA THR A 359 4.62 -26.49 -12.97
C THR A 359 4.70 -26.21 -14.46
N GLU A 360 3.81 -26.84 -15.22
CA GLU A 360 3.74 -26.65 -16.67
C GLU A 360 2.84 -25.46 -16.98
N LEU A 361 3.43 -24.41 -17.57
CA LEU A 361 2.70 -23.32 -18.19
C LEU A 361 2.68 -23.52 -19.70
N SER A 362 1.54 -23.24 -20.33
CA SER A 362 1.38 -23.35 -21.78
C SER A 362 0.47 -22.27 -22.36
N GLY A 363 0.55 -22.09 -23.68
CA GLY A 363 -0.28 -21.16 -24.43
C GLY A 363 -0.14 -19.70 -23.96
N GLU A 364 -1.25 -18.98 -23.94
CA GLU A 364 -1.31 -17.55 -23.58
C GLU A 364 -0.79 -17.27 -22.17
N VAL A 365 -1.00 -18.19 -21.22
CA VAL A 365 -0.52 -18.03 -19.84
C VAL A 365 1.00 -17.94 -19.79
N LEU A 366 1.69 -18.82 -20.52
CA LEU A 366 3.15 -18.82 -20.60
C LEU A 366 3.68 -17.52 -21.23
N GLN A 367 3.03 -17.02 -22.28
CA GLN A 367 3.42 -15.80 -22.97
C GLN A 367 3.29 -14.56 -22.06
N VAL A 368 2.17 -14.42 -21.35
CA VAL A 368 1.97 -13.30 -20.40
C VAL A 368 3.01 -13.34 -19.28
N PHE A 369 3.36 -14.53 -18.76
CA PHE A 369 4.39 -14.61 -17.72
C PHE A 369 5.82 -14.41 -18.24
N LEU A 370 6.08 -14.72 -19.51
CA LEU A 370 7.34 -14.35 -20.14
C LEU A 370 7.47 -12.83 -20.24
N GLU A 371 6.41 -12.14 -20.69
CA GLU A 371 6.34 -10.68 -20.74
C GLU A 371 6.48 -10.07 -19.34
N ALA A 372 5.78 -10.62 -18.34
CA ALA A 372 5.90 -10.22 -16.95
C ALA A 372 7.32 -10.46 -16.39
N TYR A 373 8.01 -11.52 -16.82
CA TYR A 373 9.39 -11.77 -16.44
C TYR A 373 10.34 -10.74 -17.05
N HIS A 374 10.18 -10.41 -18.34
CA HIS A 374 10.95 -9.34 -19.00
C HIS A 374 10.64 -7.96 -18.42
N ALA A 375 9.43 -7.72 -17.91
CA ALA A 375 9.06 -6.52 -17.18
C ALA A 375 9.55 -6.51 -15.71
N GLY A 376 10.16 -7.60 -15.23
CA GLY A 376 10.64 -7.73 -13.85
C GLY A 376 9.56 -7.99 -12.80
N TRP A 377 8.32 -8.25 -13.22
CA TRP A 377 7.17 -8.45 -12.34
C TRP A 377 7.14 -9.83 -11.68
N VAL A 378 7.76 -10.82 -12.29
CA VAL A 378 7.94 -12.17 -11.74
C VAL A 378 9.39 -12.59 -11.78
N LYS A 379 9.74 -13.53 -10.91
CA LYS A 379 11.05 -14.17 -10.82
C LYS A 379 10.85 -15.67 -10.70
N PHE A 380 11.87 -16.45 -11.00
CA PHE A 380 11.88 -17.86 -10.58
C PHE A 380 11.96 -17.93 -9.05
N SER A 381 11.24 -18.90 -8.49
CA SER A 381 11.13 -19.11 -7.04
C SER A 381 12.47 -19.39 -6.36
#